data_AF-R9K103-F1
#
_entry.id   AF-R9K103-F1
#
_cell.length_a   1.000
_cell.length_b   1.000
_cell.length_c   1.000
_cell.angle_alpha   90.00
_cell.angle_beta   90.00
_cell.angle_gamma   90.00
#
_symmetry.space_group_name_H-M   'P 1'
#
loop_
_entity.id
_entity.type
_entity.pdbx_description
1 polymer ?
#
loop_
_entity_poly.entity_id
_entity_poly.type
_entity_poly.pdbx_seq_one_letter_code
_entity_poly.pdbx_strand_id
1 'polypeptide(L)' 'MEQQVYMASDIQKALGLGKTKTYDFLNQVYRQQGKNPPFRVIKIGSSVRVLKKSFDDWLRTAI' A
#
# COMPACT_ATOMS: atom_id res chain seq x y z
N MET A 1 -19.48 -4.97 7.51
CA MET A 1 -18.70 -5.20 6.26
C MET A 1 -17.29 -4.69 6.51
N GLU A 2 -16.28 -5.55 6.48
CA GLU A 2 -14.89 -5.13 6.69
C GLU A 2 -14.34 -4.41 5.46
N GLN A 3 -13.65 -3.30 5.69
CA GLN A 3 -12.96 -2.54 4.66
C GLN A 3 -11.86 -3.42 4.02
N GLN A 4 -12.03 -3.75 2.74
CA GLN A 4 -11.10 -4.62 1.98
C GLN A 4 -9.82 -3.91 1.53
N VAL A 5 -9.70 -2.61 1.82
CA VAL A 5 -8.61 -1.76 1.35
C VAL A 5 -8.15 -0.81 2.45
N TYR A 6 -6.84 -0.61 2.54
CA TYR A 6 -6.24 0.44 3.33
C TYR A 6 -6.17 1.75 2.54
N MET A 7 -6.32 2.87 3.25
CA MET A 7 -5.96 4.19 2.75
C MET A 7 -4.46 4.43 2.90
N ALA A 8 -3.92 5.42 2.18
CA ALA A 8 -2.54 5.86 2.38
C ALA A 8 -2.23 6.24 3.85
N SER A 9 -3.21 6.80 4.58
CA SER A 9 -3.08 7.11 6.01
C SER A 9 -2.93 5.87 6.89
N ASP A 10 -3.56 4.76 6.52
CA ASP A 10 -3.48 3.51 7.27
C ASP A 10 -2.10 2.87 7.05
N ILE A 11 -1.61 2.88 5.81
CA ILE A 11 -0.25 2.43 5.48
C ILE A 11 0.80 3.31 6.17
N GLN A 12 0.57 4.62 6.22
CA GLN A 12 1.44 5.56 6.92
C GLN A 12 1.59 5.16 8.40
N LYS A 13 0.47 4.85 9.08
CA LYS A 13 0.46 4.40 10.47
C LYS A 13 1.10 3.02 10.62
N ALA A 14 0.77 2.08 9.74
CA ALA A 14 1.28 0.71 9.79
C ALA A 14 2.81 0.64 9.62
N LEU A 15 3.38 1.49 8.76
CA LEU A 15 4.82 1.53 8.48
C LEU A 15 5.59 2.60 9.29
N GLY A 16 4.90 3.43 10.08
CA GLY A 16 5.51 4.53 10.82
C GLY A 16 6.18 5.59 9.93
N LEU A 17 5.76 5.71 8.67
CA LEU A 17 6.38 6.61 7.69
C LEU A 17 5.82 8.03 7.77
N GLY A 18 6.59 9.01 7.30
CA GLY A 18 6.08 10.34 7.00
C GLY A 18 5.15 10.33 5.78
N LYS A 19 4.28 11.34 5.65
CA LYS A 19 3.31 11.47 4.54
C LYS A 19 3.98 11.35 3.17
N THR A 20 5.00 12.18 2.89
CA THR A 20 5.71 12.19 1.60
C THR A 20 6.31 10.83 1.27
N LYS A 21 7.07 10.24 2.21
CA LYS A 21 7.67 8.91 2.03
C LYS A 21 6.64 7.82 1.77
N THR A 22 5.47 7.90 2.40
CA THR A 22 4.37 6.94 2.19
C THR A 22 3.86 7.02 0.75
N TYR A 23 3.59 8.22 0.23
CA TYR A 23 3.13 8.39 -1.15
C TYR A 23 4.21 7.99 -2.17
N ASP A 24 5.48 8.31 -1.92
CA ASP A 24 6.60 7.91 -2.78
C ASP A 24 6.72 6.37 -2.84
N PHE A 25 6.68 5.72 -1.67
CA PHE A 25 6.70 4.26 -1.57
C PHE A 25 5.52 3.61 -2.31
N LEU A 26 4.29 4.08 -2.06
CA LEU A 26 3.09 3.55 -2.73
C LEU A 26 3.14 3.77 -4.25
N ASN A 27 3.64 4.90 -4.72
CA ASN A 27 3.85 5.16 -6.14
C ASN A 27 4.91 4.23 -6.74
N GLN A 28 5.99 3.94 -6.02
CA GLN A 28 7.02 2.99 -6.45
C GLN A 28 6.45 1.58 -6.57
N VAL A 29 5.72 1.11 -5.56
CA VAL A 29 5.04 -0.20 -5.57
C VAL A 29 4.04 -0.28 -6.73
N TYR A 30 3.27 0.79 -6.97
CA TYR A 30 2.34 0.86 -8.10
C TYR A 30 3.07 0.73 -9.44
N ARG A 31 4.20 1.43 -9.63
CA ARG A 31 5.03 1.33 -10.86
C ARG A 31 5.63 -0.07 -11.06
N GLN A 32 5.83 -0.83 -9.99
CA GLN A 32 6.37 -2.19 -10.03
C GLN A 32 5.32 -3.28 -10.27
N GLN A 33 4.03 -2.93 -10.41
CA GLN A 33 2.95 -3.92 -10.55
C GLN A 33 3.07 -4.85 -11.76
N GLY A 34 3.74 -4.43 -12.83
CA GLY A 34 4.02 -5.28 -13.99
C GLY A 34 5.17 -6.28 -13.81
N LYS A 35 5.81 -6.30 -12.63
CA LYS A 35 6.89 -7.23 -12.30
C LYS A 35 6.43 -8.15 -11.17
N ASN A 36 6.84 -7.85 -9.95
CA ASN A 36 6.43 -8.56 -8.76
C ASN A 36 6.34 -7.54 -7.62
N PRO A 37 5.23 -6.78 -7.53
CA PRO A 37 5.07 -5.78 -6.50
C PRO A 37 4.94 -6.49 -5.13
N PRO A 38 5.44 -5.90 -4.04
CA PRO A 38 5.25 -6.45 -2.71
C PRO A 38 3.78 -6.63 -2.35
N PHE A 39 2.92 -5.69 -2.79
CA PHE A 39 1.47 -5.79 -2.61
C PHE A 39 0.71 -4.99 -3.67
N ARG A 40 -0.61 -5.22 -3.76
CA ARG A 40 -1.46 -4.53 -4.74
C ARG A 40 -1.88 -3.14 -4.28
N VAL A 41 -1.55 -2.13 -5.09
CA VAL A 41 -1.93 -0.73 -4.95
C VAL A 41 -2.99 -0.38 -6.01
N ILE A 42 -4.03 0.34 -5.64
CA ILE A 42 -5.10 0.77 -6.55
C ILE A 42 -5.13 2.29 -6.51
N LYS A 43 -4.96 2.92 -7.67
CA LYS A 43 -5.04 4.38 -7.79
C LYS A 43 -6.36 4.75 -8.45
N ILE A 44 -7.17 5.54 -7.76
CA ILE A 44 -8.48 6.01 -8.23
C ILE A 44 -8.43 7.53 -8.19
N GLY A 45 -8.19 8.16 -9.34
CA GLY A 45 -7.92 9.60 -9.42
C GLY A 45 -6.72 10.01 -8.57
N SER A 46 -6.94 10.92 -7.61
CA SER A 46 -5.92 11.36 -6.64
C SER A 46 -5.81 10.45 -5.41
N SER A 47 -6.75 9.52 -5.21
CA SER A 47 -6.77 8.64 -4.06
C SER A 47 -5.95 7.38 -4.30
N VAL A 48 -5.15 7.00 -3.30
CA VAL A 48 -4.38 5.76 -3.29
C VAL A 48 -4.98 4.82 -2.26
N ARG A 49 -5.26 3.59 -2.71
CA ARG A 49 -5.80 2.48 -1.93
C ARG A 49 -4.84 1.31 -2.01
N VAL A 50 -4.80 0.49 -0.97
CA VAL A 50 -3.97 -0.72 -0.94
C VAL A 50 -4.86 -1.89 -0.58
N LEU A 51 -4.75 -3.01 -1.30
CA LEU A 51 -5.53 -4.20 -0.99
C LEU A 51 -5.07 -4.77 0.36
N LYS A 52 -5.98 -4.80 1.35
CA LYS A 52 -5.67 -5.15 2.74
C LYS A 52 -4.98 -6.51 2.85
N LYS A 53 -5.61 -7.55 2.28
CA LYS A 53 -5.08 -8.91 2.28
C LYS A 53 -3.65 -8.99 1.72
N SER A 54 -3.41 -8.40 0.55
CA SER A 54 -2.10 -8.44 -0.10
C SER A 54 -1.02 -7.70 0.69
N PHE A 55 -1.38 -6.59 1.35
CA PHE A 55 -0.45 -5.86 2.22
C PHE A 55 -0.16 -6.63 3.52
N ASP A 56 -1.19 -7.20 4.15
CA ASP A 56 -1.03 -7.97 5.39
C ASP A 56 -0.16 -9.22 5.15
N ASP A 57 -0.36 -9.92 4.03
CA ASP A 57 0.45 -11.08 3.63
C ASP A 57 1.92 -10.70 3.41
N TRP A 58 2.16 -9.55 2.75
CA TRP A 58 3.51 -9.00 2.58
C TRP A 58 4.15 -8.62 3.91
N LEU A 59 3.42 -7.94 4.79
CA LEU A 59 3.93 -7.50 6.09
C LEU A 59 4.33 -8.69 6.98
N ARG A 60 3.57 -9.79 6.93
CA ARG A 60 3.88 -11.05 7.63
C ARG A 60 5.08 -11.79 7.06
N THR A 61 5.47 -11.51 5.82
CA THR A 61 6.63 -12.13 5.16
C THR A 61 7.89 -11.27 5.31
N ALA A 62 7.71 -9.95 5.44
CA ALA A 62 8.80 -8.98 5.57
C ALA A 62 9.33 -8.80 7.00
N ILE A 63 8.60 -9.30 8.00
CA ILE A 63 8.93 -9.29 9.44
C ILE A 63 8.96 -10.74 9.93
#